data_AF-A0A426UBU5-F1
#
_entry.id   AF-A0A426UBU5-F1
#
_cell.length_a   1.000
_cell.length_b   1.000
_cell.length_c   1.000
_cell.angle_alpha   90.00
_cell.angle_beta   90.00
_cell.angle_gamma   90.00
#
_symmetry.space_group_name_H-M   'P 1'
#
loop_
_entity.id
_entity.type
_entity.pdbx_description
1 polymer ?
#
loop_
_entity_poly.entity_id
_entity_poly.type
_entity_poly.pdbx_seq_one_letter_code
_entity_poly.pdbx_strand_id
1 'polypeptide(L)'
;ATPAPRPVVPLVEPVPLLDDPGPKATPVRGFDAVAEAVLGEGLVVDESAVLAEPVGRISEAVREGRTDLAAELAERVIGEASQTLGAEHPDVLRVRELAAYIAYLGGEPDQAAEISLDLAGIHHRAGDAEAAYGNVQSAATAWKAVRDPLRGLALGRELLTLWTDLAAGEGPAAEEPDKLESARARMLRLAERARNIDA
;
A
#
# COMPACT_ATOMS: atom_id res chain seq x y z
N ALA A 1 -46.20 -45.03 31.62
CA ALA A 1 -45.15 -45.97 31.21
C ALA A 1 -44.13 -45.19 30.39
N THR A 2 -42.95 -44.96 30.96
CA THR A 2 -41.82 -44.29 30.32
C THR A 2 -40.97 -45.35 29.62
N PRO A 3 -40.48 -45.06 28.40
CA PRO A 3 -39.20 -45.64 28.02
C PRO A 3 -38.22 -44.56 27.54
N ALA A 4 -37.01 -44.61 28.10
CA ALA A 4 -35.77 -44.03 27.57
C ALA A 4 -34.68 -45.12 27.67
N PRO A 5 -33.52 -44.96 27.05
CA PRO A 5 -33.25 -44.79 25.62
C PRO A 5 -32.45 -46.00 25.07
N ARG A 6 -32.19 -46.06 23.75
CA ARG A 6 -31.13 -46.94 23.20
C ARG A 6 -30.25 -46.16 22.21
N PRO A 7 -28.91 -46.25 22.33
CA PRO A 7 -27.98 -45.61 21.41
C PRO A 7 -27.70 -46.56 20.22
N VAL A 8 -27.67 -46.02 19.02
CA VAL A 8 -27.09 -46.70 17.85
C VAL A 8 -26.33 -45.65 17.03
N VAL A 9 -25.00 -45.72 17.11
CA VAL A 9 -24.07 -45.17 16.12
C VAL A 9 -23.69 -46.38 15.24
N PRO A 10 -23.56 -46.25 13.90
CA PRO A 10 -22.24 -45.87 13.39
C PRO A 10 -22.18 -45.21 11.99
N LEU A 11 -20.99 -44.65 11.71
CA LEU A 11 -20.33 -44.44 10.41
C LEU A 11 -20.95 -43.38 9.48
N VAL A 12 -20.57 -42.12 9.70
CA VAL A 12 -20.43 -41.16 8.61
C VAL A 12 -18.94 -41.07 8.25
N GLU A 13 -18.70 -41.31 6.97
CA GLU A 13 -17.45 -41.34 6.21
C GLU A 13 -16.65 -40.02 6.25
N PRO A 14 -15.37 -40.02 5.79
CA PRO A 14 -14.35 -39.10 6.26
C PRO A 14 -14.58 -37.66 5.79
N VAL A 15 -14.19 -36.74 6.68
CA VAL A 15 -14.13 -35.29 6.47
C VAL A 15 -13.40 -35.01 5.15
N PRO A 16 -14.00 -34.29 4.19
CA PRO A 16 -13.25 -33.73 3.09
C PRO A 16 -12.25 -32.75 3.71
N LEU A 17 -10.96 -33.00 3.47
CA LEU A 17 -9.90 -32.03 3.64
C LEU A 17 -10.38 -30.77 2.91
N LEU A 18 -10.89 -29.79 3.65
CA LEU A 18 -11.02 -28.45 3.13
C LEU A 18 -9.58 -28.05 2.87
N ASP A 19 -9.18 -28.13 1.60
CA ASP A 19 -8.12 -27.31 1.07
C ASP A 19 -8.41 -25.91 1.61
N ASP A 20 -7.60 -25.49 2.57
CA ASP A 20 -7.58 -24.11 3.03
C ASP A 20 -6.71 -23.40 2.00
N PRO A 21 -7.26 -22.74 0.95
CA PRO A 21 -6.49 -21.74 0.27
C PRO A 21 -6.29 -20.65 1.33
N GLY A 22 -5.15 -20.72 2.03
CA GLY A 22 -4.67 -19.63 2.88
C GLY A 22 -4.91 -18.33 2.13
N PRO A 23 -5.36 -17.27 2.83
CA PRO A 23 -6.00 -16.13 2.21
C PRO A 23 -5.12 -15.64 1.07
N LYS A 24 -5.61 -15.80 -0.17
CA LYS A 24 -5.03 -15.10 -1.31
C LYS A 24 -5.20 -13.63 -0.98
N ALA A 25 -4.13 -13.02 -0.46
CA ALA A 25 -4.04 -11.60 -0.24
C ALA A 25 -4.48 -10.95 -1.54
N THR A 26 -5.62 -10.27 -1.51
CA THR A 26 -6.15 -9.60 -2.68
C THR A 26 -5.11 -8.56 -3.07
N PRO A 27 -4.65 -8.51 -4.33
CA PRO A 27 -3.66 -7.51 -4.74
C PRO A 27 -4.17 -6.12 -4.36
N VAL A 28 -3.32 -5.40 -3.64
CA VAL A 28 -3.62 -4.11 -3.06
C VAL A 28 -3.61 -3.10 -4.21
N ARG A 29 -4.75 -2.96 -4.90
CA ARG A 29 -4.88 -2.07 -6.07
C ARG A 29 -4.31 -0.69 -5.76
N GLY A 30 -3.25 -0.27 -6.45
CA GLY A 30 -2.49 0.95 -6.16
C GLY A 30 -1.02 0.67 -5.82
N PHE A 31 -0.75 -0.37 -5.04
CA PHE A 31 0.60 -0.90 -4.84
C PHE A 31 0.96 -2.00 -5.85
N ASP A 32 0.16 -2.21 -6.90
CA ASP A 32 0.31 -3.33 -7.84
C ASP A 32 1.69 -3.35 -8.50
N ALA A 33 2.20 -2.20 -8.96
CA ALA A 33 3.55 -2.11 -9.54
C ALA A 33 4.65 -2.49 -8.53
N VAL A 34 4.52 -2.08 -7.27
CA VAL A 34 5.47 -2.41 -6.20
C VAL A 34 5.37 -3.90 -5.85
N ALA A 35 4.15 -4.43 -5.76
CA ALA A 35 3.89 -5.84 -5.47
C ALA A 35 4.41 -6.74 -6.60
N GLU A 36 4.18 -6.38 -7.87
CA GLU A 36 4.72 -7.08 -9.04
C GLU A 36 6.25 -7.07 -9.03
N ALA A 37 6.88 -5.95 -8.68
CA ALA A 37 8.34 -5.88 -8.60
C ALA A 37 8.93 -6.72 -7.44
N VAL A 38 8.20 -6.88 -6.34
CA VAL A 38 8.60 -7.73 -5.21
C VAL A 38 8.36 -9.22 -5.49
N LEU A 39 7.28 -9.56 -6.20
CA LEU A 39 6.83 -10.93 -6.46
C LEU A 39 7.34 -11.52 -7.79
N GLY A 40 7.75 -10.69 -8.74
CA GLY A 40 8.33 -11.07 -10.03
C GLY A 40 9.82 -11.42 -9.94
N GLU A 41 10.56 -11.24 -11.05
CA GLU A 41 12.02 -11.52 -11.11
C GLU A 41 12.89 -10.49 -10.34
N GLY A 42 12.28 -9.67 -9.48
CA GLY A 42 12.92 -8.62 -8.71
C GLY A 42 12.77 -7.25 -9.34
N LEU A 43 12.94 -6.22 -8.50
CA LEU A 43 13.07 -4.84 -8.93
C LEU A 43 14.21 -4.74 -9.94
N VAL A 44 13.90 -4.45 -11.21
CA VAL A 44 14.92 -4.18 -12.23
C VAL A 44 15.60 -2.86 -11.83
N VAL A 45 16.76 -2.99 -11.20
CA VAL A 45 17.62 -1.86 -10.85
C VAL A 45 18.43 -1.52 -12.10
N ASP A 46 17.84 -0.76 -13.01
CA ASP A 46 18.64 -0.15 -14.06
C ASP A 46 19.36 1.05 -13.43
N GLU A 47 20.68 1.06 -13.56
CA GLU A 47 21.68 2.07 -13.16
C GLU A 47 22.40 1.98 -11.79
N SER A 48 22.03 1.14 -10.82
CA SER A 48 22.86 0.94 -9.60
C SER A 48 22.88 -0.47 -9.03
N ALA A 49 23.95 -1.22 -9.34
CA ALA A 49 24.24 -2.51 -8.69
C ALA A 49 24.36 -2.42 -7.16
N VAL A 50 24.58 -1.21 -6.61
CA VAL A 50 24.85 -1.00 -5.18
C VAL A 50 23.64 -1.29 -4.31
N LEU A 51 22.43 -0.98 -4.78
CA LEU A 51 21.19 -1.21 -4.01
C LEU A 51 20.49 -2.52 -4.36
N ALA A 52 20.93 -3.25 -5.39
CA ALA A 52 20.31 -4.50 -5.80
C ALA A 52 20.28 -5.56 -4.69
N GLU A 53 21.40 -5.78 -3.99
CA GLU A 53 21.48 -6.79 -2.92
C GLU A 53 20.66 -6.38 -1.67
N PRO A 54 20.78 -5.14 -1.14
CA PRO A 54 19.91 -4.69 -0.05
C PRO A 54 18.42 -4.74 -0.39
N VAL A 55 18.03 -4.31 -1.60
CA VAL A 55 16.63 -4.37 -2.08
C VAL A 55 16.15 -5.82 -2.18
N GLY A 56 16.99 -6.74 -2.66
CA GLY A 56 16.69 -8.16 -2.69
C GLY A 56 16.35 -8.73 -1.31
N ARG A 57 17.13 -8.37 -0.28
CA ARG A 57 16.88 -8.78 1.12
C ARG A 57 15.57 -8.20 1.68
N ILE A 58 15.25 -6.95 1.37
CA ILE A 58 13.97 -6.34 1.76
C ILE A 58 12.81 -7.10 1.09
N SER A 59 12.88 -7.30 -0.22
CA SER A 59 11.84 -8.01 -0.99
C SER A 59 11.66 -9.46 -0.53
N GLU A 60 12.74 -10.14 -0.13
CA GLU A 60 12.67 -11.46 0.48
C GLU A 60 11.93 -11.45 1.82
N ALA A 61 12.26 -10.52 2.72
CA ALA A 61 11.55 -10.37 3.98
C ALA A 61 10.05 -10.09 3.76
N VAL A 62 9.70 -9.28 2.73
CA VAL A 62 8.29 -9.06 2.34
C VAL A 62 7.63 -10.34 1.84
N ARG A 63 8.27 -11.10 0.95
CA ARG A 63 7.73 -12.38 0.43
C ARG A 63 7.48 -13.40 1.52
N GLU A 64 8.30 -13.39 2.57
CA GLU A 64 8.15 -14.26 3.73
C GLU A 64 7.15 -13.72 4.78
N GLY A 65 6.54 -12.57 4.53
CA GLY A 65 5.59 -11.92 5.45
C GLY A 65 6.25 -11.33 6.70
N ARG A 66 7.58 -11.16 6.72
CA ARG A 66 8.34 -10.56 7.82
C ARG A 66 8.37 -9.04 7.68
N THR A 67 7.20 -8.40 7.78
CA THR A 67 7.01 -6.96 7.55
C THR A 67 7.88 -6.09 8.45
N ASP A 68 8.02 -6.44 9.73
CA ASP A 68 8.80 -5.66 10.70
C ASP A 68 10.29 -5.65 10.32
N LEU A 69 10.84 -6.83 9.96
CA LEU A 69 12.21 -6.92 9.47
C LEU A 69 12.39 -6.17 8.15
N ALA A 70 11.42 -6.29 7.23
CA ALA A 70 11.48 -5.56 5.97
C ALA A 70 11.52 -4.05 6.20
N ALA A 71 10.77 -3.54 7.17
CA ALA A 71 10.76 -2.12 7.55
C ALA A 71 12.12 -1.68 8.11
N GLU A 72 12.69 -2.44 9.04
CA GLU A 72 14.03 -2.16 9.59
C GLU A 72 15.13 -2.17 8.52
N LEU A 73 15.06 -3.12 7.58
CA LEU A 73 15.99 -3.18 6.45
C LEU A 73 15.82 -1.96 5.53
N ALA A 74 14.58 -1.60 5.19
CA ALA A 74 14.27 -0.47 4.32
C ALA A 74 14.73 0.85 4.94
N GLU A 75 14.46 1.10 6.23
CA GLU A 75 14.89 2.31 6.93
C GLU A 75 16.41 2.48 6.88
N ARG A 76 17.16 1.41 7.16
CA ARG A 76 18.63 1.43 7.10
C ARG A 76 19.13 1.76 5.70
N VAL A 77 18.58 1.10 4.69
CA VAL A 77 18.98 1.32 3.29
C VAL A 77 18.66 2.74 2.84
N ILE A 78 17.48 3.27 3.19
CA ILE A 78 17.10 4.65 2.90
C ILE A 78 18.08 5.61 3.56
N GLY A 79 18.41 5.40 4.83
CA GLY A 79 19.37 6.25 5.56
C GLY A 79 20.75 6.29 4.90
N GLU A 80 21.34 5.12 4.64
CA GLU A 80 22.67 4.99 4.02
C GLU A 80 22.71 5.54 2.59
N ALA A 81 21.72 5.18 1.77
CA ALA A 81 21.63 5.60 0.39
C ALA A 81 21.31 7.09 0.26
N SER A 82 20.47 7.66 1.13
CA SER A 82 20.19 9.11 1.12
C SER A 82 21.43 9.94 1.44
N GLN A 83 22.31 9.46 2.33
CA GLN A 83 23.57 10.15 2.63
C GLN A 83 24.57 10.06 1.47
N THR A 84 24.55 8.97 0.72
CA THR A 84 25.52 8.72 -0.35
C THR A 84 25.10 9.30 -1.70
N LEU A 85 23.82 9.14 -2.05
CA LEU A 85 23.24 9.46 -3.36
C LEU A 85 22.33 10.70 -3.33
N GLY A 86 21.84 11.07 -2.15
CA GLY A 86 20.82 12.10 -1.96
C GLY A 86 19.40 11.52 -1.80
N ALA A 87 18.56 12.20 -1.02
CA ALA A 87 17.23 11.70 -0.62
C ALA A 87 16.20 11.62 -1.78
N GLU A 88 16.40 12.38 -2.86
CA GLU A 88 15.55 12.37 -4.06
C GLU A 88 16.18 11.57 -5.21
N HIS A 89 17.28 10.85 -4.99
CA HIS A 89 17.88 9.99 -6.01
C HIS A 89 16.89 8.87 -6.42
N PRO A 90 16.74 8.52 -7.71
CA PRO A 90 15.76 7.53 -8.18
C PRO A 90 15.80 6.19 -7.42
N ASP A 91 16.99 5.65 -7.15
CA ASP A 91 17.11 4.41 -6.36
C ASP A 91 16.60 4.56 -4.92
N VAL A 92 16.83 5.72 -4.29
CA VAL A 92 16.34 6.00 -2.93
C VAL A 92 14.81 6.10 -2.96
N LEU A 93 14.25 6.80 -3.95
CA LEU A 93 12.80 6.88 -4.14
C LEU A 93 12.20 5.47 -4.30
N ARG A 94 12.84 4.58 -5.05
CA ARG A 94 12.37 3.20 -5.21
C ARG A 94 12.36 2.42 -3.90
N VAL A 95 13.38 2.56 -3.05
CA VAL A 95 13.37 1.91 -1.72
C VAL A 95 12.27 2.51 -0.83
N ARG A 96 11.99 3.81 -0.96
CA ARG A 96 10.89 4.48 -0.23
C ARG A 96 9.51 4.01 -0.71
N GLU A 97 9.32 3.74 -2.00
CA GLU A 97 8.10 3.11 -2.52
C GLU A 97 7.88 1.72 -1.89
N LEU A 98 8.95 0.93 -1.78
CA LEU A 98 8.90 -0.36 -1.10
C LEU A 98 8.59 -0.20 0.39
N ALA A 99 9.14 0.82 1.07
CA ALA A 99 8.84 1.13 2.46
C ALA A 99 7.36 1.50 2.67
N ALA A 100 6.75 2.26 1.75
CA ALA A 100 5.31 2.55 1.80
C ALA A 100 4.47 1.27 1.69
N TYR A 101 4.85 0.35 0.80
CA TYR A 101 4.18 -0.93 0.66
C TYR A 101 4.34 -1.81 1.92
N ILE A 102 5.54 -1.84 2.50
CA ILE A 102 5.82 -2.56 3.75
C ILE A 102 4.96 -2.02 4.89
N ALA A 103 4.88 -0.70 5.06
CA ALA A 103 4.04 -0.06 6.07
C ALA A 103 2.56 -0.43 5.86
N TYR A 104 2.08 -0.47 4.61
CA TYR A 104 0.73 -0.89 4.31
C TYR A 104 0.48 -2.36 4.72
N LEU A 105 1.41 -3.28 4.40
CA LEU A 105 1.32 -4.68 4.79
C LEU A 105 1.39 -4.88 6.31
N GLY A 106 2.19 -4.07 7.00
CA GLY A 106 2.32 -4.05 8.46
C GLY A 106 1.12 -3.46 9.19
N GLY A 107 0.12 -2.93 8.48
CA GLY A 107 -1.06 -2.34 9.09
C GLY A 107 -0.86 -0.91 9.58
N GLU A 108 0.08 -0.18 8.98
CA GLU A 108 0.43 1.22 9.25
C GLU A 108 -0.02 2.12 8.08
N PRO A 109 -1.34 2.26 7.83
CA PRO A 109 -1.86 2.95 6.66
C PRO A 109 -1.55 4.46 6.65
N ASP A 110 -1.38 5.06 7.82
CA ASP A 110 -0.99 6.46 7.97
C ASP A 110 0.40 6.71 7.39
N GLN A 111 1.39 5.94 7.82
CA GLN A 111 2.77 6.02 7.34
C GLN A 111 2.86 5.68 5.85
N ALA A 112 2.15 4.64 5.41
CA ALA A 112 2.10 4.27 4.00
C ALA A 112 1.54 5.40 3.12
N ALA A 113 0.47 6.08 3.58
CA ALA A 113 -0.12 7.21 2.87
C ALA A 113 0.82 8.42 2.84
N GLU A 114 1.46 8.76 3.95
CA GLU A 114 2.42 9.88 4.03
C GLU A 114 3.60 9.69 3.09
N ILE A 115 4.24 8.51 3.13
CA ILE A 115 5.39 8.21 2.26
C ILE A 115 4.95 8.30 0.79
N SER A 116 3.81 7.71 0.44
CA SER A 116 3.30 7.73 -0.93
C SER A 116 2.96 9.15 -1.41
N LEU A 117 2.41 10.01 -0.53
CA LEU A 117 2.11 11.40 -0.87
C LEU A 117 3.38 12.24 -1.08
N ASP A 118 4.41 12.04 -0.26
CA ASP A 118 5.68 12.74 -0.42
C ASP A 118 6.35 12.35 -1.76
N LEU A 119 6.37 11.05 -2.08
CA LEU A 119 6.89 10.53 -3.35
C LEU A 119 6.11 11.10 -4.54
N ALA A 120 4.78 11.07 -4.49
CA ALA A 120 3.94 11.66 -5.53
C ALA A 120 4.26 13.15 -5.74
N GLY A 121 4.50 13.90 -4.66
CA GLY A 121 4.90 15.29 -4.71
C GLY A 121 6.29 15.50 -5.33
N ILE A 122 7.25 14.63 -5.04
CA ILE A 122 8.59 14.66 -5.65
C ILE A 122 8.50 14.44 -7.15
N HIS A 123 7.83 13.37 -7.60
CA HIS A 123 7.66 13.07 -9.02
C HIS A 123 6.88 14.16 -9.76
N HIS A 124 5.85 14.73 -9.12
CA HIS A 124 5.10 15.84 -9.71
C HIS A 124 5.98 17.07 -9.96
N ARG A 125 6.82 17.45 -8.98
CA ARG A 125 7.78 18.57 -9.15
C ARG A 125 8.84 18.29 -10.22
N ALA A 126 9.21 17.02 -10.40
CA ALA A 126 10.13 16.58 -11.44
C ALA A 126 9.49 16.50 -12.84
N GLY A 127 8.16 16.66 -12.95
CA GLY A 127 7.43 16.55 -14.22
C GLY A 127 7.13 15.11 -14.64
N ASP A 128 7.33 14.13 -13.76
CA ASP A 128 7.03 12.72 -14.00
C ASP A 128 5.59 12.40 -13.60
N ALA A 129 4.66 12.66 -14.52
CA ALA A 129 3.22 12.50 -14.28
C ALA A 129 2.81 11.03 -14.06
N GLU A 130 3.54 10.08 -14.67
CA GLU A 130 3.25 8.65 -14.55
C GLU A 130 3.61 8.13 -13.16
N ALA A 131 4.84 8.37 -12.72
CA ALA A 131 5.27 7.97 -11.37
C ALA A 131 4.48 8.70 -10.28
N ALA A 132 4.24 10.01 -10.46
CA ALA A 132 3.43 10.79 -9.52
C ALA A 132 2.02 10.20 -9.37
N TYR A 133 1.38 9.81 -10.47
CA TYR A 133 0.05 9.23 -10.40
C TYR A 133 0.05 7.83 -9.80
N GLY A 134 1.05 7.00 -10.10
CA GLY A 134 1.23 5.70 -9.43
C GLY A 134 1.31 5.85 -7.91
N ASN A 135 2.09 6.81 -7.42
CA ASN A 135 2.17 7.06 -5.98
C ASN A 135 0.88 7.68 -5.40
N VAL A 136 0.14 8.50 -6.15
CA VAL A 136 -1.23 8.92 -5.76
C VAL A 136 -2.16 7.73 -5.59
N GLN A 137 -2.07 6.72 -6.46
CA GLN A 137 -2.89 5.51 -6.33
C GLN A 137 -2.50 4.68 -5.10
N SER A 138 -1.21 4.52 -4.81
CA SER A 138 -0.70 3.93 -3.55
C SER A 138 -1.23 4.67 -2.32
N ALA A 139 -1.11 6.01 -2.31
CA ALA A 139 -1.60 6.87 -1.24
C ALA A 139 -3.11 6.74 -1.05
N ALA A 140 -3.89 6.74 -2.14
CA ALA A 140 -5.34 6.56 -2.09
C ALA A 140 -5.76 5.20 -1.52
N THR A 141 -4.95 4.17 -1.73
CA THR A 141 -5.20 2.84 -1.20
C THR A 141 -4.84 2.73 0.28
N ALA A 142 -3.72 3.26 0.71
CA ALA A 142 -3.39 3.39 2.13
C ALA A 142 -4.41 4.26 2.88
N TRP A 143 -4.80 5.41 2.30
CA TRP A 143 -5.81 6.31 2.86
C TRP A 143 -7.19 5.66 3.07
N LYS A 144 -7.56 4.67 2.25
CA LYS A 144 -8.80 3.91 2.46
C LYS A 144 -8.79 3.09 3.75
N ALA A 145 -7.61 2.64 4.18
CA ALA A 145 -7.40 1.85 5.38
C ALA A 145 -7.21 2.68 6.66
N VAL A 146 -6.99 4.00 6.55
CA VAL A 146 -6.93 4.92 7.71
C VAL A 146 -8.27 4.92 8.44
N ARG A 147 -8.22 4.61 9.74
CA ARG A 147 -9.43 4.41 10.58
C ARG A 147 -9.86 5.68 11.30
N ASP A 148 -8.91 6.50 11.73
CA ASP A 148 -9.18 7.75 12.41
C ASP A 148 -9.75 8.79 11.43
N PRO A 149 -10.96 9.32 11.65
CA PRO A 149 -11.59 10.22 10.68
C PRO A 149 -10.90 11.57 10.54
N LEU A 150 -10.39 12.15 11.62
CA LEU A 150 -9.70 13.45 11.57
C LEU A 150 -8.41 13.34 10.77
N ARG A 151 -7.66 12.27 11.03
CA ARG A 151 -6.43 11.94 10.34
C ARG A 151 -6.68 11.59 8.87
N GLY A 152 -7.73 10.81 8.59
CA GLY A 152 -8.16 10.55 7.22
C GLY A 152 -8.58 11.84 6.49
N LEU A 153 -9.17 12.83 7.16
CA LEU A 153 -9.48 14.13 6.56
C LEU A 153 -8.22 14.94 6.25
N ALA A 154 -7.21 14.88 7.13
CA ALA A 154 -5.94 15.54 6.88
C ALA A 154 -5.24 14.97 5.63
N LEU A 155 -4.99 13.65 5.62
CA LEU A 155 -4.35 12.96 4.49
C LEU A 155 -5.19 13.07 3.22
N GLY A 156 -6.52 12.96 3.32
CA GLY A 156 -7.42 13.04 2.18
C GLY A 156 -7.41 14.40 1.49
N ARG A 157 -7.20 15.50 2.24
CA ARG A 157 -7.08 16.85 1.66
C ARG A 157 -5.78 17.00 0.87
N GLU A 158 -4.67 16.51 1.40
CA GLU A 158 -3.36 16.53 0.70
C GLU A 158 -3.44 15.70 -0.59
N LEU A 159 -3.96 14.47 -0.48
CA LEU A 159 -4.19 13.57 -1.62
C LEU A 159 -5.04 14.22 -2.71
N LEU A 160 -6.19 14.79 -2.35
CA LEU A 160 -7.11 15.38 -3.34
C LEU A 160 -6.56 16.64 -3.97
N THR A 161 -5.73 17.41 -3.26
CA THR A 161 -5.05 18.59 -3.83
C THR A 161 -4.11 18.14 -4.94
N LEU A 162 -3.17 17.24 -4.62
CA LEU A 162 -2.20 16.75 -5.60
C LEU A 162 -2.84 16.02 -6.77
N TRP A 163 -3.85 15.18 -6.51
CA TRP A 163 -4.55 14.47 -7.60
C TRP A 163 -5.36 15.44 -8.48
N THR A 164 -5.95 16.49 -7.93
CA THR A 164 -6.64 17.50 -8.75
C THR A 164 -5.64 18.24 -9.66
N ASP A 165 -4.46 18.58 -9.14
CA ASP A 165 -3.42 19.24 -9.93
C ASP A 165 -2.92 18.35 -11.07
N LEU A 166 -2.67 17.06 -10.80
CA LEU A 166 -2.28 16.08 -11.82
C LEU A 166 -3.38 15.85 -12.87
N ALA A 167 -4.64 15.76 -12.45
CA ALA A 167 -5.77 15.53 -13.36
C ALA A 167 -6.10 16.76 -14.24
N ALA A 168 -5.61 17.95 -13.88
CA ALA A 168 -5.73 19.15 -14.70
C ALA A 168 -4.66 19.24 -15.80
N GLY A 169 -3.59 18.45 -15.69
CA GLY A 169 -2.52 18.37 -16.69
C GLY A 169 -2.77 17.31 -17.77
N GLU A 170 -1.71 16.92 -18.45
CA GLU A 170 -1.68 15.76 -19.33
C GLU A 170 -1.17 14.53 -18.56
N GLY A 171 -1.56 13.32 -18.99
CA GLY A 171 -1.09 12.06 -18.43
C GLY A 171 -2.19 11.21 -17.76
N PRO A 172 -1.81 10.09 -17.13
CA PRO A 172 -2.76 9.04 -16.76
C PRO A 172 -3.79 9.47 -15.69
N ALA A 173 -3.46 10.49 -14.89
CA ALA A 173 -4.42 11.05 -13.93
C ALA A 173 -5.61 11.76 -14.61
N ALA A 174 -5.38 12.40 -15.77
CA ALA A 174 -6.43 13.09 -16.53
C ALA A 174 -7.33 12.11 -17.30
N GLU A 175 -6.83 10.91 -17.61
CA GLU A 175 -7.56 9.85 -18.31
C GLU A 175 -8.53 9.08 -17.40
N GLU A 176 -8.40 9.21 -16.08
CA GLU A 176 -9.20 8.47 -15.09
C GLU A 176 -9.99 9.39 -14.11
N PRO A 177 -10.82 10.32 -14.60
CA PRO A 177 -11.53 11.29 -13.75
C PRO A 177 -12.47 10.63 -12.73
N ASP A 178 -13.03 9.46 -13.05
CA ASP A 178 -13.94 8.72 -12.18
C ASP A 178 -13.28 8.27 -10.86
N LYS A 179 -11.96 8.02 -10.87
CA LYS A 179 -11.22 7.64 -9.66
C LYS A 179 -11.05 8.84 -8.72
N LEU A 180 -10.78 10.03 -9.26
CA LEU A 180 -10.72 11.28 -8.48
C LEU A 180 -12.09 11.61 -7.88
N GLU A 181 -13.17 11.49 -8.66
CA GLU A 181 -14.53 11.72 -8.16
C GLU A 181 -14.93 10.72 -7.07
N SER A 182 -14.52 9.45 -7.20
CA SER A 182 -14.70 8.44 -6.15
C SER A 182 -13.96 8.81 -4.85
N ALA A 183 -12.75 9.37 -4.95
CA ALA A 183 -11.99 9.85 -3.80
C ALA A 183 -12.67 11.07 -3.14
N ARG A 184 -13.17 12.02 -3.94
CA ARG A 184 -13.95 13.17 -3.46
C ARG A 184 -15.23 12.73 -2.72
N ALA A 185 -15.96 11.77 -3.27
CA ALA A 185 -17.15 11.22 -2.63
C ALA A 185 -16.83 10.55 -1.28
N ARG A 186 -15.68 9.87 -1.16
CA ARG A 186 -15.21 9.33 0.13
C ARG A 186 -14.89 10.45 1.13
N MET A 187 -14.22 11.51 0.70
CA MET A 187 -13.89 12.66 1.55
C MET A 187 -15.15 13.29 2.18
N LEU A 188 -16.23 13.42 1.40
CA LEU A 188 -17.52 13.91 1.91
C LEU A 188 -18.11 13.03 3.01
N ARG A 189 -18.13 11.70 2.80
CA ARG A 189 -18.59 10.74 3.82
C ARG A 189 -17.74 10.76 5.07
N LEU A 190 -16.42 10.94 4.92
CA LEU A 190 -15.50 11.03 6.05
C LEU A 190 -15.73 12.30 6.87
N ALA A 191 -15.99 13.43 6.21
CA ALA A 191 -16.30 14.70 6.87
C ALA A 191 -17.61 14.63 7.67
N GLU A 192 -18.63 13.94 7.14
CA GLU A 192 -19.87 13.68 7.87
C GLU A 192 -19.62 12.82 9.11
N ARG A 193 -18.85 11.73 8.97
CA ARG A 193 -18.51 10.87 10.10
C ARG A 193 -17.73 11.60 11.20
N ALA A 194 -16.78 12.46 10.85
CA ALA A 194 -16.01 13.23 11.83
C ALA A 194 -16.91 14.20 12.61
N ARG A 195 -17.82 14.92 11.93
CA ARG A 195 -18.79 15.80 12.59
C ARG A 195 -19.68 15.06 13.59
N ASN A 196 -20.03 13.81 13.30
CA ASN A 196 -20.86 12.99 14.19
C ASN A 196 -20.09 12.42 15.41
N ILE A 197 -18.76 12.49 15.41
CA ILE A 197 -17.91 12.07 16.55
C ILE A 197 -17.74 13.24 17.54
N ASP A 198 -17.72 14.47 17.02
CA ASP A 198 -17.57 15.69 17.81
C ASP A 198 -18.90 16.24 18.38
N ALA A 199 -20.04 15.63 18.01
CA ALA A 199 -21.40 16.03 18.42
C ALA A 199 -21.95 15.16 19.55
#